data_AF-A0A8I0N7G9-F1
#
_entry.id   AF-A0A8I0N7G9-F1
#
_cell.length_a   1.000
_cell.length_b   1.000
_cell.length_c   1.000
_cell.angle_alpha   90.00
_cell.angle_beta   90.00
_cell.angle_gamma   90.00
#
_symmetry.space_group_name_H-M   'P 1'
#
loop_
_entity.id
_entity.type
_entity.pdbx_description
1 polymer ?
#
loop_
_entity_poly.entity_id
_entity_poly.type
_entity_poly.pdbx_seq_one_letter_code
_entity_poly.pdbx_strand_id
1 'polypeptide(L)' 'MRADIAMPNIIRVRVLPDEKQAMKEIARKSGTTLSNLIRTSVLSDREGENRKAR' A
#
# COMPACT_ATOMS: atom_id res chain seq x y z
N MET A 1 27.62 -12.62 5.02
CA MET A 1 26.60 -11.79 4.37
C MET A 1 25.80 -11.11 5.49
N ARG A 2 25.92 -9.79 5.65
CA ARG A 2 25.28 -9.03 6.74
C ARG A 2 23.77 -8.92 6.47
N ALA A 3 22.99 -9.77 7.12
CA ALA A 3 21.65 -9.37 7.55
C ALA A 3 21.85 -8.34 8.67
N ASP A 4 21.40 -7.09 8.48
CA ASP A 4 21.00 -6.14 9.53
C ASP A 4 20.93 -4.68 9.02
N ILE A 5 20.02 -4.42 8.09
CA ILE A 5 19.33 -3.12 8.10
C ILE A 5 17.84 -3.47 8.02
N ALA A 6 17.22 -3.65 9.18
CA ALA A 6 15.79 -3.51 9.31
C ALA A 6 15.39 -2.14 8.77
N MET A 7 14.93 -2.07 7.52
CA MET A 7 14.32 -0.85 6.95
C MET A 7 13.01 -0.62 7.69
N PRO A 8 12.90 0.41 8.56
CA PRO A 8 11.94 0.38 9.65
C PRO A 8 10.47 0.60 9.21
N ASN A 9 10.17 0.86 7.94
CA ASN A 9 8.82 1.23 7.49
C ASN A 9 8.42 0.64 6.12
N ILE A 10 8.65 -0.66 5.90
CA ILE A 10 8.17 -1.36 4.68
C ILE A 10 6.94 -2.21 4.98
N ILE A 11 5.87 -2.03 4.21
CA ILE A 11 4.71 -2.92 4.23
C ILE A 11 4.96 -4.03 3.20
N ARG A 12 4.91 -5.29 3.64
CA ARG A 12 4.96 -6.46 2.75
C ARG A 12 3.55 -7.01 2.59
N VAL A 13 3.05 -7.03 1.36
CA VAL A 13 1.73 -7.60 1.03
C VAL A 13 1.92 -8.77 0.08
N ARG A 14 1.26 -9.90 0.37
CA ARG A 14 1.15 -11.03 -0.56
C ARG A 14 -0.19 -10.92 -1.28
N VAL A 15 -0.14 -11.01 -2.60
CA VAL A 15 -1.28 -10.96 -3.51
C VAL A 15 -1.06 -11.96 -4.62
N LEU A 16 -2.13 -12.38 -5.30
CA LEU A 16 -2.02 -13.22 -6.49
C LEU A 16 -1.32 -12.46 -7.63
N PRO A 17 -0.71 -13.17 -8.59
CA PRO A 17 -0.01 -12.54 -9.72
C PRO A 17 -0.90 -11.57 -10.52
N ASP A 18 -2.14 -11.96 -10.79
CA ASP A 18 -3.09 -11.18 -11.60
C ASP A 18 -3.53 -9.91 -10.86
N GLU A 19 -3.79 -10.02 -9.56
CA GLU A 19 -4.10 -8.88 -8.69
C GLU A 19 -2.95 -7.88 -8.66
N LYS A 20 -1.71 -8.37 -8.53
CA LYS A 20 -0.52 -7.52 -8.58
C LYS A 20 -0.41 -6.77 -9.90
N GLN A 21 -0.75 -7.41 -11.01
CA GLN A 21 -0.72 -6.79 -12.33
C GLN A 21 -1.80 -5.70 -12.45
N ALA A 22 -3.02 -5.98 -12.01
CA ALA A 22 -4.10 -5.00 -11.98
C ALA A 22 -3.74 -3.77 -11.12
N MET A 23 -3.18 -3.98 -9.92
CA MET A 23 -2.75 -2.88 -9.05
C MET A 23 -1.64 -2.03 -9.69
N LYS A 24 -0.70 -2.65 -10.42
CA LYS A 24 0.34 -1.91 -11.16
C LYS A 24 -0.25 -1.05 -12.27
N GLU A 25 -1.23 -1.58 -13.00
CA GLU A 25 -1.91 -0.83 -14.06
C GLU A 25 -2.66 0.37 -13.49
N ILE A 26 -3.38 0.18 -12.38
CA ILE A 26 -4.08 1.26 -11.68
C ILE A 26 -3.09 2.34 -11.24
N ALA A 27 -1.99 1.95 -10.57
CA ALA A 27 -0.96 2.90 -10.14
C ALA A 27 -0.42 3.73 -11.32
N ARG A 28 -0.14 3.06 -12.46
CA ARG A 28 0.33 3.73 -13.69
C ARG A 28 -0.69 4.70 -14.26
N LYS A 29 -1.97 4.30 -14.36
CA LYS A 29 -3.07 5.14 -14.85
C LYS A 29 -3.28 6.37 -13.96
N SER A 30 -3.12 6.21 -12.65
CA SER A 30 -3.23 7.29 -11.67
C SER A 30 -1.96 8.13 -11.52
N GLY A 31 -0.92 7.89 -12.33
CA GLY A 31 0.33 8.65 -12.27
C GLY A 31 1.09 8.52 -10.95
N THR A 32 0.88 7.42 -10.21
CA THR A 32 1.46 7.21 -8.88
C THR A 32 2.24 5.90 -8.80
N THR A 33 2.88 5.65 -7.65
CA THR A 33 3.58 4.39 -7.40
C THR A 33 2.66 3.39 -6.73
N LEU A 34 2.92 2.10 -6.93
CA LEU A 34 2.18 1.02 -6.26
C LEU A 34 2.23 1.17 -4.73
N SER A 35 3.38 1.56 -4.18
CA SER A 35 3.54 1.81 -2.74
C SER A 35 2.65 2.95 -2.24
N ASN A 36 2.55 4.04 -3.02
CA ASN A 36 1.71 5.17 -2.65
C ASN A 36 0.22 4.82 -2.75
N LEU A 37 -0.18 4.09 -3.81
CA LEU A 37 -1.54 3.57 -3.97
C LEU A 37 -1.97 2.71 -2.77
N ILE A 38 -1.10 1.81 -2.31
CA ILE A 38 -1.37 0.95 -1.14
C ILE A 38 -1.46 1.81 0.13
N ARG A 39 -0.54 2.76 0.33
CA ARG A 39 -0.56 3.64 1.51
C ARG A 39 -1.83 4.48 1.56
N THR A 40 -2.22 5.10 0.45
CA THR A 40 -3.46 5.90 0.39
C THR A 40 -4.67 5.04 0.68
N SER A 41 -4.76 3.83 0.10
CA SER A 41 -5.89 2.94 0.35
C SER A 41 -5.99 2.51 1.83
N VAL A 42 -4.87 2.18 2.46
CA VAL A 42 -4.84 1.73 3.87
C VAL A 42 -5.08 2.88 4.85
N LEU A 43 -4.59 4.09 4.54
CA LEU A 43 -4.75 5.26 5.41
C LEU A 43 -6.12 5.92 5.26
N SER A 44 -6.74 5.88 4.08
CA SER A 44 -8.08 6.42 3.85
C SER A 44 -9.16 5.68 4.66
N ASP A 45 -8.98 4.38 4.92
CA ASP A 45 -9.90 3.60 5.78
C ASP A 45 -9.89 4.11 7.23
N ARG A 46 -8.73 4.55 7.75
CA ARG A 46 -8.59 5.01 9.14
C ARG A 46 -9.23 6.37 9.41
N GLU A 47 -9.34 7.25 8.41
CA GLU A 47 -10.03 8.54 8.57
C GLU A 47 -11.55 8.39 8.59
N GLY A 48 -12.10 7.32 8.01
CA GLY A 48 -13.53 7.00 8.04
C GLY A 48 -14.01 6.46 9.40
N GLU A 49 -13.17 5.70 10.10
CA GLU A 49 -13.52 5.11 11.39
C GLU A 49 -13.56 6.16 12.52
N ASN A 50 -12.68 7.16 12.47
CA ASN A 50 -12.56 8.19 13.50
C ASN A 50 -13.67 9.27 13.45
N ARG A 51 -14.51 9.29 12.40
CA ARG A 51 -15.69 10.17 12.29
C ARG A 51 -16.98 9.54 12.80
N LYS A 52 -17.02 8.21 13.02
CA LYS A 52 -18.20 7.53 13.60
C LYS A 52 -18.15 7.40 15.13
N ALA A 53 -17.03 7.77 15.75
CA ALA A 53 -16.81 7.70 17.20
C ALA A 53 -16.90 9.08 17.89
N ARG A 54 -17.47 10.11 17.24
CA ARG A 54 -17.73 11.43 17.81
C ARG A 54 -19.19 11.82 17.66
#